data_AF-A0A2T4CCJ1-F1
#
_entry.id   AF-A0A2T4CCJ1-F1
#
_cell.length_a   1.000
_cell.length_b   1.000
_cell.length_c   1.000
_cell.angle_alpha   90.00
_cell.angle_beta   90.00
_cell.angle_gamma   90.00
#
_symmetry.space_group_name_H-M   'P 1'
#
loop_
_entity.id
_entity.type
_entity.pdbx_description
1 polymer ?
#
loop_
_entity_poly.entity_id
_entity_poly.type
_entity_poly.pdbx_seq_one_letter_code
_entity_poly.pdbx_strand_id
1 'polypeptide(L)'
;MARGRGGSSHGQRRPVDLTGIISIAEKNDLLTLINAITERMARDISNVFDSPPVNRSTSRSHSLIGLKHPNVSKSFEKTREIIEKEEQEAMTPQLRELKKEAMVFFRKWQSTVLQRIRDIAVNEQQAPQGSTRGRGPTNVYIGPPRAPSNYVDLGLAARYPPIPNTLWSLELDKRKLYLHIVFLVLLSMQEFTANSRQLLMSLTTSLNLPPRIYRDEELRLAQGLAKAAIDHSSEEAASQKPEESKSSRRWKVGLGCGTGKLAAPLSSVGIGTAHEGLGLTPYAAAGLLGSMAENAAQMGALFGIIASKPTAKMMEAFTREIQDFGFIPIHGLDGYEYGDAREFPAEHRRLSLTIALSGFLLEDEEITKSWRCLGRHSESYVTRWEVAALTNLGNSLETAIKSTAWKEGKAEIEARTIFSCLIESTWPVALLKISKIIDNTWSVGMVRAEKAGAVLADAIMRQKFQGDRPVSLIGYSLGARAIYTCLMVLAERRQFGIIDSVIMMGTPAPSESRVWLTLKSVVCGRLINVYSEQDYILGFLYRTSNTHFGVAGLQEIQGADGVENYRVRSLPRGHLSYQSQVGVVLKNVGWEDVNTDSVRVGK
;
A
#
# COMPACT_ATOMS: atom_id res chain seq x y z
N MET A 1 -50.56 -5.44 -19.52
CA MET A 1 -49.81 -6.63 -19.97
C MET A 1 -48.34 -6.48 -19.56
N ALA A 2 -47.78 -7.55 -18.97
CA ALA A 2 -46.36 -7.87 -18.64
C ALA A 2 -45.36 -6.73 -18.35
N ARG A 3 -44.95 -6.45 -17.11
CA ARG A 3 -43.94 -7.13 -16.23
C ARG A 3 -42.55 -7.32 -16.85
N GLY A 4 -41.57 -6.64 -16.24
CA GLY A 4 -40.14 -6.95 -16.31
C GLY A 4 -39.42 -6.42 -15.06
N ARG A 5 -39.67 -7.03 -13.89
CA ARG A 5 -38.87 -6.82 -12.67
C ARG A 5 -37.57 -7.61 -12.83
N GLY A 6 -36.47 -6.92 -13.12
CA GLY A 6 -35.12 -7.50 -13.01
C GLY A 6 -34.72 -7.65 -11.55
N GLY A 7 -35.14 -8.76 -10.93
CA GLY A 7 -34.63 -9.17 -9.63
C GLY A 7 -33.21 -9.72 -9.81
N SER A 8 -32.23 -9.03 -9.24
CA SER A 8 -30.89 -9.58 -8.99
C SER A 8 -31.06 -10.85 -8.14
N SER A 9 -30.81 -12.02 -8.73
CA SER A 9 -30.73 -13.28 -7.99
C SER A 9 -29.43 -13.26 -7.16
N HIS A 10 -29.50 -12.75 -5.93
CA HIS A 10 -28.57 -13.20 -4.90
C HIS A 10 -28.85 -14.68 -4.67
N GLY A 11 -28.06 -15.56 -5.29
CA GLY A 11 -28.04 -16.97 -4.92
C GLY A 11 -27.79 -17.06 -3.42
N GLN A 12 -28.72 -17.69 -2.68
CA GLN A 12 -28.54 -18.01 -1.26
C GLN A 12 -27.25 -18.82 -1.12
N ARG A 13 -26.20 -18.19 -0.61
CA ARG A 13 -24.94 -18.87 -0.30
C ARG A 13 -25.22 -19.82 0.86
N ARG A 14 -24.82 -21.09 0.72
CA ARG A 14 -24.90 -22.07 1.81
C ARG A 14 -23.93 -21.64 2.92
N PRO A 15 -24.33 -21.68 4.20
CA PRO A 15 -23.42 -21.39 5.30
C PRO A 15 -22.29 -22.43 5.31
N VAL A 16 -21.06 -21.97 5.54
CA VAL A 16 -19.89 -22.86 5.58
C VAL A 16 -19.87 -23.53 6.93
N ASP A 17 -20.05 -24.85 6.95
CA ASP A 17 -20.05 -25.63 8.19
C ASP A 17 -18.62 -25.99 8.61
N LEU A 18 -18.18 -25.42 9.73
CA LEU A 18 -16.91 -25.73 10.38
C LEU A 18 -17.11 -26.56 11.67
N THR A 19 -18.27 -27.22 11.81
CA THR A 19 -18.56 -28.12 12.93
C THR A 19 -17.47 -29.18 13.08
N GLY A 20 -16.94 -29.32 14.30
CA GLY A 20 -15.85 -30.25 14.63
C GLY A 20 -14.44 -29.73 14.35
N ILE A 21 -14.29 -28.56 13.70
CA ILE A 21 -12.99 -27.89 13.47
C ILE A 21 -12.79 -26.76 14.49
N ILE A 22 -13.82 -25.95 14.71
CA ILE A 22 -13.85 -24.89 15.72
C ILE A 22 -15.08 -25.06 16.61
N SER A 23 -14.98 -24.68 17.88
CA SER A 23 -16.12 -24.62 18.79
C SER A 23 -16.90 -23.31 18.65
N ILE A 24 -18.16 -23.29 19.11
CA ILE A 24 -18.98 -22.07 19.12
C ILE A 24 -18.33 -20.97 19.98
N ALA A 25 -17.72 -21.35 21.11
CA ALA A 25 -16.99 -20.43 21.97
C ALA A 25 -15.80 -19.78 21.23
N GLU A 26 -14.96 -20.59 20.57
CA GLU A 26 -13.82 -20.09 19.79
C GLU A 26 -14.27 -19.20 18.61
N LYS A 27 -15.38 -19.53 17.94
CA LYS A 27 -15.96 -18.67 16.89
C LYS A 27 -16.38 -17.30 17.46
N ASN A 28 -17.05 -17.28 18.61
CA ASN A 28 -17.50 -16.04 19.24
C ASN A 28 -16.32 -15.19 19.73
N ASP A 29 -15.28 -15.81 20.28
CA ASP A 29 -14.04 -15.15 20.67
C ASP A 29 -13.33 -14.54 19.45
N LEU A 30 -13.27 -15.27 18.33
CA LEU A 30 -12.70 -14.79 17.07
C LEU A 30 -13.48 -13.59 16.51
N LEU A 31 -14.81 -13.67 16.50
CA LEU A 31 -15.67 -12.56 16.07
C LEU A 31 -15.46 -11.32 16.96
N THR A 32 -15.33 -11.52 18.27
CA THR A 32 -15.10 -10.45 19.24
C THR A 32 -13.73 -9.78 19.02
N LEU A 33 -12.69 -10.58 18.78
CA LEU A 33 -11.35 -10.09 18.45
C LEU A 33 -11.36 -9.28 17.15
N ILE A 34 -11.97 -9.79 16.07
CA ILE A 34 -12.02 -9.09 14.78
C ILE A 34 -12.82 -7.80 14.90
N ASN A 35 -13.92 -7.80 15.64
CA ASN A 35 -14.67 -6.58 15.93
C ASN A 35 -13.81 -5.56 16.70
N ALA A 36 -13.08 -5.99 17.74
CA ALA A 36 -12.19 -5.11 18.49
C ALA A 36 -11.06 -4.52 17.64
N ILE A 37 -10.46 -5.32 16.74
CA ILE A 37 -9.43 -4.86 15.80
C ILE A 37 -10.00 -3.82 14.84
N THR A 38 -11.14 -4.13 14.21
CA THR A 38 -11.76 -3.22 13.24
C THR A 38 -12.29 -1.94 13.89
N GLU A 39 -12.76 -1.98 15.13
CA GLU A 39 -13.09 -0.75 15.89
C GLU A 39 -11.84 0.09 16.21
N ARG A 40 -10.70 -0.55 16.52
CA ARG A 40 -9.44 0.17 16.69
C ARG A 40 -9.01 0.84 15.39
N MET A 41 -9.07 0.12 14.26
CA MET A 41 -8.77 0.69 12.94
C MET A 41 -9.71 1.87 12.59
N ALA A 42 -11.00 1.76 12.90
CA ALA A 42 -11.96 2.86 12.70
C ALA A 42 -11.62 4.10 13.55
N ARG A 43 -11.18 3.90 14.80
CA ARG A 43 -10.69 4.99 15.65
C ARG A 43 -9.42 5.61 15.08
N ASP A 44 -8.47 4.79 14.62
CA ASP A 44 -7.21 5.27 14.03
C ASP A 44 -7.51 6.16 12.80
N ILE A 45 -8.45 5.75 11.93
CA ILE A 45 -8.90 6.57 10.78
C ILE A 45 -9.55 7.88 11.24
N SER A 46 -10.40 7.85 12.27
CA SER A 46 -11.04 9.06 12.79
C SER A 46 -10.03 10.03 13.39
N ASN A 47 -9.07 9.52 14.16
CA ASN A 47 -8.11 10.31 14.93
C ASN A 47 -7.17 11.13 14.04
N VAL A 48 -6.87 10.65 12.82
CA VAL A 48 -6.10 11.42 11.82
C VAL A 48 -6.70 12.83 11.65
N PHE A 49 -8.02 12.93 11.59
CA PHE A 49 -8.72 14.21 11.40
C PHE A 49 -8.93 15.00 12.68
N ASP A 50 -8.61 14.45 13.85
CA ASP A 50 -8.74 15.13 15.14
C ASP A 50 -7.39 15.72 15.60
N SER A 51 -6.42 15.82 14.67
CA SER A 51 -5.08 16.36 14.90
C SER A 51 -5.13 17.79 15.45
N PRO A 52 -4.39 18.09 16.54
CA PRO A 52 -4.36 19.44 17.09
C PRO A 52 -3.68 20.41 16.10
N PRO A 53 -4.15 21.67 16.02
CA PRO A 53 -3.48 22.69 15.22
C PRO A 53 -2.05 22.90 15.73
N VAL A 54 -1.12 23.19 14.81
CA VAL A 54 0.30 23.40 15.14
C VAL A 54 0.45 24.58 16.10
N ASN A 55 0.90 24.32 17.33
CA ASN A 55 1.19 25.38 18.31
C ASN A 55 2.42 26.20 17.86
N ARG A 56 2.23 27.51 17.64
CA ARG A 56 3.30 28.44 17.18
C ARG A 56 4.50 28.58 18.15
N SER A 57 4.42 28.10 19.40
CA SER A 57 5.52 28.22 20.37
C SER A 57 6.68 27.27 20.08
N THR A 58 6.40 26.06 19.61
CA THR A 58 7.41 25.08 19.16
C THR A 58 7.89 25.34 17.74
N SER A 59 7.09 26.04 16.91
CA SER A 59 7.51 26.42 15.56
C SER A 59 8.40 27.67 15.52
N ARG A 60 8.66 28.39 16.62
CA ARG A 60 9.60 29.53 16.59
C ARG A 60 11.03 29.16 16.21
N SER A 61 11.44 27.90 16.34
CA SER A 61 12.75 27.42 15.89
C SER A 61 12.81 27.00 14.42
N HIS A 62 11.66 26.76 13.75
CA HIS A 62 11.61 26.22 12.38
C HIS A 62 10.51 26.81 11.48
N SER A 63 9.75 27.83 11.92
CA SER A 63 8.69 28.46 11.13
C SER A 63 9.21 29.61 10.28
N LEU A 64 8.83 29.58 9.00
CA LEU A 64 9.02 30.65 8.01
C LEU A 64 8.21 31.93 8.31
N ILE A 65 7.66 32.11 9.52
CA ILE A 65 6.54 33.04 9.80
C ILE A 65 6.99 34.29 10.61
N GLY A 66 8.28 34.43 10.93
CA GLY A 66 8.75 35.44 11.89
C GLY A 66 9.10 36.85 11.37
N LEU A 67 9.26 37.07 10.06
CA LEU A 67 9.86 38.32 9.57
C LEU A 67 8.86 39.18 8.77
N LYS A 68 8.56 40.37 9.30
CA LYS A 68 7.80 41.42 8.62
C LYS A 68 8.63 41.95 7.43
N HIS A 69 8.27 41.60 6.20
CA HIS A 69 8.80 42.26 5.01
C HIS A 69 8.12 43.63 4.80
N PRO A 70 8.88 44.71 4.53
CA PRO A 70 8.32 46.06 4.41
C PRO A 70 7.70 46.39 3.03
N ASN A 71 7.55 45.42 2.12
CA ASN A 71 7.00 45.65 0.77
C ASN A 71 6.10 44.49 0.31
N VAL A 72 5.02 44.22 1.04
CA VAL A 72 3.97 43.27 0.64
C VAL A 72 2.76 44.08 0.17
N SER A 73 2.22 43.78 -1.02
CA SER A 73 1.05 44.52 -1.52
C SER A 73 -0.19 44.18 -0.66
N LYS A 74 -1.11 45.14 -0.47
CA LYS A 74 -2.32 44.97 0.36
C LYS A 74 -3.19 43.73 -0.01
N SER A 75 -3.07 43.23 -1.25
CA SER A 75 -3.74 42.02 -1.71
C SER A 75 -3.12 40.74 -1.12
N PHE A 76 -1.79 40.72 -0.96
CA PHE A 76 -1.07 39.62 -0.34
C PHE A 76 -1.29 39.57 1.18
N GLU A 77 -1.36 40.70 1.88
CA GLU A 77 -1.68 40.73 3.31
C GLU A 77 -3.08 40.19 3.59
N LYS A 78 -4.08 40.55 2.77
CA LYS A 78 -5.45 40.07 2.92
C LYS A 78 -5.58 38.57 2.65
N THR A 79 -4.87 38.07 1.63
CA THR A 79 -4.80 36.62 1.36
C THR A 79 -4.10 35.88 2.50
N ARG A 80 -3.05 36.48 3.07
CA ARG A 80 -2.31 35.94 4.21
C ARG A 80 -3.18 35.87 5.48
N GLU A 81 -3.95 36.91 5.77
CA GLU A 81 -4.87 36.92 6.92
C GLU A 81 -5.98 35.85 6.78
N ILE A 82 -6.47 35.61 5.57
CA ILE A 82 -7.46 34.55 5.30
C ILE A 82 -6.83 33.18 5.51
N ILE A 83 -5.64 32.93 4.96
CA ILE A 83 -4.92 31.66 5.13
C ILE A 83 -4.59 31.45 6.62
N GLU A 84 -4.09 32.46 7.33
CA GLU A 84 -3.79 32.37 8.76
C GLU A 84 -5.04 32.11 9.61
N LYS A 85 -6.17 32.73 9.27
CA LYS A 85 -7.45 32.49 9.95
C LYS A 85 -7.96 31.09 9.66
N GLU A 86 -7.87 30.65 8.41
CA GLU A 86 -8.21 29.29 8.03
C GLU A 86 -7.31 28.33 8.79
N GLU A 87 -5.97 28.44 8.74
CA GLU A 87 -5.00 27.60 9.46
C GLU A 87 -5.28 27.43 10.97
N GLN A 88 -5.86 28.45 11.62
CA GLN A 88 -6.28 28.37 13.02
C GLN A 88 -7.52 27.48 13.23
N GLU A 89 -8.35 27.28 12.21
CA GLU A 89 -9.44 26.31 12.24
C GLU A 89 -8.87 24.90 12.09
N ALA A 90 -8.98 24.11 13.16
CA ALA A 90 -8.47 22.74 13.23
C ALA A 90 -9.10 21.81 12.17
N MET A 91 -10.33 22.08 11.71
CA MET A 91 -11.05 21.24 10.75
C MET A 91 -11.83 22.04 9.71
N THR A 92 -11.29 22.12 8.49
CA THR A 92 -11.96 22.72 7.33
C THR A 92 -13.19 21.88 6.91
N PRO A 93 -14.20 22.49 6.26
CA PRO A 93 -15.37 21.76 5.77
C PRO A 93 -15.01 20.58 4.86
N GLN A 94 -14.00 20.74 4.00
CA GLN A 94 -13.50 19.70 3.10
C GLN A 94 -12.93 18.49 3.86
N LEU A 95 -12.11 18.73 4.90
CA LEU A 95 -11.58 17.65 5.73
C LEU A 95 -12.68 16.93 6.52
N ARG A 96 -13.72 17.64 6.97
CA ARG A 96 -14.88 17.01 7.63
C ARG A 96 -15.67 16.10 6.71
N GLU A 97 -15.89 16.54 5.47
CA GLU A 97 -16.55 15.73 4.44
C GLU A 97 -15.71 14.49 4.11
N LEU A 98 -14.39 14.68 3.92
CA LEU A 98 -13.46 13.59 3.66
C LEU A 98 -13.43 12.57 4.81
N LYS A 99 -13.40 13.03 6.07
CA LYS A 99 -13.54 12.17 7.27
C LYS A 99 -14.82 11.33 7.20
N LYS A 100 -15.96 11.97 6.92
CA LYS A 100 -17.26 11.30 6.87
C LYS A 100 -17.27 10.21 5.80
N GLU A 101 -16.79 10.51 4.60
CA GLU A 101 -16.81 9.55 3.49
C GLU A 101 -15.83 8.39 3.69
N ALA A 102 -14.62 8.66 4.18
CA ALA A 102 -13.66 7.62 4.53
C ALA A 102 -14.22 6.69 5.61
N MET A 103 -14.90 7.24 6.63
CA MET A 103 -15.56 6.45 7.67
C MET A 103 -16.73 5.62 7.13
N VAL A 104 -17.58 6.19 6.26
CA VAL A 104 -18.68 5.44 5.64
C VAL A 104 -18.15 4.27 4.81
N PHE A 105 -17.11 4.51 4.01
CA PHE A 105 -16.44 3.46 3.24
C PHE A 105 -15.92 2.34 4.16
N PHE A 106 -15.17 2.71 5.20
CA PHE A 106 -14.60 1.75 6.14
C PHE A 106 -15.67 0.95 6.89
N ARG A 107 -16.71 1.61 7.40
CA ARG A 107 -17.81 0.96 8.14
C ARG A 107 -18.60 -0.01 7.25
N LYS A 108 -18.77 0.31 5.97
CA LYS A 108 -19.36 -0.62 4.99
C LYS A 108 -18.51 -1.88 4.85
N TRP A 109 -17.21 -1.73 4.62
CA TRP A 109 -16.27 -2.85 4.55
C TRP A 109 -16.28 -3.68 5.85
N GLN A 110 -16.20 -3.03 7.02
CA GLN A 110 -16.25 -3.68 8.33
C GLN A 110 -17.52 -4.51 8.51
N SER A 111 -18.69 -3.96 8.16
CA SER A 111 -19.96 -4.67 8.24
C SER A 111 -19.97 -5.93 7.37
N THR A 112 -19.41 -5.86 6.16
CA THR A 112 -19.30 -7.02 5.26
C THR A 112 -18.38 -8.10 5.86
N VAL A 113 -17.22 -7.73 6.39
CA VAL A 113 -16.30 -8.67 7.06
C VAL A 113 -16.97 -9.37 8.24
N LEU A 114 -17.59 -8.60 9.14
CA LEU A 114 -18.25 -9.15 10.33
C LEU A 114 -19.43 -10.05 9.96
N GLN A 115 -20.20 -9.70 8.92
CA GLN A 115 -21.28 -10.55 8.42
C GLN A 115 -20.74 -11.87 7.89
N ARG A 116 -19.67 -11.85 7.09
CA ARG A 116 -19.06 -13.08 6.54
C ARG A 116 -18.60 -14.05 7.63
N ILE A 117 -18.06 -13.53 8.73
CA ILE A 117 -17.61 -14.37 9.85
C ILE A 117 -18.83 -14.92 10.62
N ARG A 118 -19.91 -14.15 10.75
CA ARG A 118 -21.15 -14.61 11.38
C ARG A 118 -21.81 -15.74 10.59
N ASP A 119 -21.76 -15.68 9.27
CA ASP A 119 -22.35 -16.68 8.35
C ASP A 119 -21.68 -18.07 8.40
N ILE A 120 -20.53 -18.20 9.05
CA ILE A 120 -19.86 -19.50 9.30
C ILE A 120 -20.73 -20.33 10.23
N ALA A 121 -21.26 -21.48 9.81
CA ALA A 121 -22.02 -22.37 10.68
C ALA A 121 -21.09 -23.20 11.58
N VAL A 122 -21.43 -23.28 12.86
CA VAL A 122 -20.78 -24.17 13.83
C VAL A 122 -21.89 -24.71 14.73
N ASN A 123 -22.16 -26.01 14.65
CA ASN A 123 -23.15 -26.68 15.47
C ASN A 123 -22.48 -27.40 16.64
N GLU A 124 -23.14 -27.46 17.80
CA GLU A 124 -22.73 -28.37 18.86
C GLU A 124 -22.99 -29.80 18.40
N GLN A 125 -21.95 -30.64 18.37
CA GLN A 125 -22.16 -32.08 18.29
C GLN A 125 -22.81 -32.51 19.62
N GLN A 126 -24.08 -32.88 19.59
CA GLN A 126 -24.67 -33.67 20.66
C GLN A 126 -23.85 -34.95 20.77
N ALA A 127 -23.13 -35.10 21.88
CA ALA A 127 -22.41 -36.33 22.17
C ALA A 127 -23.39 -37.51 22.07
N PRO A 128 -23.05 -38.60 21.35
CA PRO A 128 -23.87 -39.80 21.43
C PRO A 128 -23.90 -40.24 22.90
N GLN A 129 -25.11 -40.36 23.47
CA GLN A 129 -25.30 -41.00 24.76
C GLN A 129 -24.84 -42.45 24.65
N GLY A 130 -23.59 -42.72 25.01
CA GLY A 130 -22.99 -44.05 24.89
C GLY A 130 -21.58 -44.09 25.46
N SER A 131 -21.48 -44.44 26.74
CA SER A 131 -20.32 -44.97 27.48
C SER A 131 -18.92 -44.85 26.85
N THR A 132 -18.04 -44.05 27.45
CA THR A 132 -16.87 -44.49 28.25
C THR A 132 -15.92 -43.33 28.54
N ARG A 133 -15.31 -43.37 29.72
CA ARG A 133 -14.38 -42.39 30.26
C ARG A 133 -13.17 -42.17 29.34
N GLY A 134 -13.05 -40.97 28.79
CA GLY A 134 -11.85 -40.48 28.12
C GLY A 134 -11.85 -38.96 28.13
N ARG A 135 -11.33 -38.36 29.21
CA ARG A 135 -11.24 -36.91 29.40
C ARG A 135 -10.09 -36.37 28.55
N GLY A 136 -10.34 -36.10 27.27
CA GLY A 136 -9.46 -35.27 26.45
C GLY A 136 -9.52 -33.81 26.93
N PRO A 137 -8.40 -33.06 26.98
CA PRO A 137 -8.42 -31.71 27.49
C PRO A 137 -9.07 -30.78 26.46
N THR A 138 -10.34 -30.42 26.65
CA THR A 138 -10.91 -29.19 26.09
C THR A 138 -10.24 -28.01 26.79
N ASN A 139 -9.04 -27.65 26.33
CA ASN A 139 -8.26 -26.57 26.92
C ASN A 139 -8.79 -25.22 26.40
N VAL A 140 -10.05 -24.91 26.70
CA VAL A 140 -10.59 -23.55 26.58
C VAL A 140 -10.11 -22.82 27.83
N TYR A 141 -9.18 -21.89 27.67
CA TYR A 141 -8.74 -21.02 28.77
C TYR A 141 -9.89 -20.09 29.14
N ILE A 142 -10.60 -20.37 30.23
CA ILE A 142 -11.65 -19.52 30.82
C ILE A 142 -10.99 -18.43 31.70
N GLY A 143 -10.02 -17.73 31.13
CA GLY A 143 -9.36 -16.59 31.78
C GLY A 143 -9.87 -15.27 31.20
N PRO A 144 -9.73 -14.13 31.91
CA PRO A 144 -10.02 -12.83 31.32
C PRO A 144 -9.13 -12.62 30.07
N PRO A 145 -9.63 -11.92 29.03
CA PRO A 145 -8.83 -11.61 27.85
C PRO A 145 -7.56 -10.85 28.26
N ARG A 146 -6.40 -11.33 27.82
CA ARG A 146 -5.09 -10.75 28.14
C ARG A 146 -4.31 -10.49 26.86
N ALA A 147 -3.47 -9.47 26.86
CA ALA A 147 -2.46 -9.33 25.81
C ALA A 147 -1.32 -10.35 26.07
N PRO A 148 -0.64 -10.83 25.02
CA PRO A 148 0.55 -11.67 25.19
C PRO A 148 1.60 -10.96 26.06
N SER A 149 2.14 -11.65 27.06
CA SER A 149 3.20 -11.08 27.92
C SER A 149 4.58 -11.13 27.25
N ASN A 150 4.84 -12.17 26.45
CA ASN A 150 6.05 -12.34 25.66
C ASN A 150 5.70 -12.22 24.17
N TYR A 151 6.06 -11.10 23.57
CA TYR A 151 5.86 -10.86 22.15
C TYR A 151 6.91 -11.57 21.31
N VAL A 152 6.46 -12.33 20.31
CA VAL A 152 7.37 -13.02 19.37
C VAL A 152 8.18 -12.02 18.54
N ASP A 153 7.57 -10.88 18.17
CA ASP A 153 8.24 -9.79 17.46
C ASP A 153 7.82 -8.45 18.08
N LEU A 154 8.76 -7.81 18.78
CA LEU A 154 8.56 -6.52 19.43
C LEU A 154 8.35 -5.39 18.42
N GLY A 155 9.03 -5.44 17.25
CA GLY A 155 8.90 -4.41 16.22
C GLY A 155 7.58 -4.48 15.48
N LEU A 156 7.05 -5.69 15.28
CA LEU A 156 5.70 -5.89 14.75
C LEU A 156 4.63 -5.51 15.77
N ALA A 157 4.78 -5.91 17.04
CA ALA A 157 3.84 -5.57 18.11
C ALA A 157 3.78 -4.06 18.40
N ALA A 158 4.90 -3.35 18.24
CA ALA A 158 4.91 -1.88 18.34
C ALA A 158 4.10 -1.22 17.22
N ARG A 159 4.15 -1.77 16.00
CA ARG A 159 3.40 -1.26 14.84
C ARG A 159 1.93 -1.67 14.86
N TYR A 160 1.67 -2.89 15.30
CA TYR A 160 0.34 -3.49 15.39
C TYR A 160 0.08 -3.93 16.84
N PRO A 161 -0.30 -3.00 17.73
CA PRO A 161 -0.54 -3.29 19.13
C PRO A 161 -1.55 -4.43 19.29
N PRO A 162 -1.16 -5.56 19.91
CA PRO A 162 -2.02 -6.72 20.02
C PRO A 162 -3.19 -6.44 20.94
N ILE A 163 -4.38 -6.87 20.52
CA ILE A 163 -5.60 -6.70 21.30
C ILE A 163 -5.75 -7.87 22.27
N PRO A 164 -6.06 -7.60 23.56
CA PRO A 164 -6.27 -8.65 24.55
C PRO A 164 -7.33 -9.66 24.10
N ASN A 165 -6.99 -10.95 24.15
CA ASN A 165 -7.90 -12.03 23.76
C ASN A 165 -7.57 -13.33 24.49
N THR A 166 -8.42 -14.34 24.32
CA THR A 166 -8.28 -15.70 24.88
C THR A 166 -7.60 -16.65 23.89
N LEU A 167 -7.72 -16.39 22.59
CA LEU A 167 -7.27 -17.27 21.50
C LEU A 167 -5.76 -17.46 21.43
N TRP A 168 -4.96 -16.47 21.83
CA TRP A 168 -3.50 -16.60 21.82
C TRP A 168 -2.97 -17.61 22.86
N SER A 169 -3.79 -18.08 23.80
CA SER A 169 -3.40 -19.12 24.76
C SER A 169 -3.49 -20.54 24.20
N LEU A 170 -4.19 -20.73 23.07
CA LEU A 170 -4.40 -22.02 22.41
C LEU A 170 -3.10 -22.56 21.79
N GLU A 171 -3.11 -23.81 21.32
CA GLU A 171 -1.96 -24.39 20.62
C GLU A 171 -1.63 -23.60 19.34
N LEU A 172 -0.35 -23.60 18.96
CA LEU A 172 0.16 -22.82 17.83
C LEU A 172 -0.54 -23.16 16.51
N ASP A 173 -0.90 -24.42 16.29
CA ASP A 173 -1.61 -24.85 15.08
C ASP A 173 -3.05 -24.34 15.01
N LYS A 174 -3.75 -24.27 16.15
CA LYS A 174 -5.07 -23.61 16.22
C LYS A 174 -4.99 -22.12 15.90
N ARG A 175 -3.95 -21.43 16.39
CA ARG A 175 -3.74 -20.00 16.08
C ARG A 175 -3.48 -19.77 14.60
N LYS A 176 -2.63 -20.60 13.97
CA LYS A 176 -2.42 -20.60 12.51
C LYS A 176 -3.73 -20.83 11.75
N LEU A 177 -4.55 -21.78 12.20
CA LEU A 177 -5.84 -22.08 11.59
C LEU A 177 -6.80 -20.88 11.63
N TYR A 178 -6.89 -20.15 12.75
CA TYR A 178 -7.73 -18.95 12.80
C TYR A 178 -7.26 -17.86 11.85
N LEU A 179 -5.94 -17.64 11.76
CA LEU A 179 -5.38 -16.71 10.77
C LEU A 179 -5.78 -17.11 9.35
N HIS A 180 -5.65 -18.40 9.01
CA HIS A 180 -6.02 -18.95 7.71
C HIS A 180 -7.52 -18.81 7.40
N ILE A 181 -8.40 -19.12 8.34
CA ILE A 181 -9.86 -18.96 8.19
C ILE A 181 -10.21 -17.51 7.86
N VAL A 182 -9.66 -16.55 8.62
CA VAL A 182 -9.92 -15.12 8.38
C VAL A 182 -9.35 -14.69 7.03
N PHE A 183 -8.18 -15.19 6.63
CA PHE A 183 -7.60 -14.91 5.32
C PHE A 183 -8.53 -15.35 4.19
N LEU A 184 -9.01 -16.60 4.22
CA LEU A 184 -9.94 -17.11 3.20
C LEU A 184 -11.25 -16.32 3.16
N VAL A 185 -11.77 -15.94 4.33
CA VAL A 185 -12.96 -15.07 4.42
C VAL A 185 -12.72 -13.72 3.75
N LEU A 186 -11.56 -13.10 3.98
CA LEU A 186 -11.24 -11.80 3.38
C LEU A 186 -11.06 -11.92 1.86
N LEU A 187 -10.42 -12.99 1.39
CA LEU A 187 -10.31 -13.27 -0.04
C LEU A 187 -11.69 -13.48 -0.67
N SER A 188 -12.62 -14.17 0.01
CA SER A 188 -13.99 -14.41 -0.48
C SER A 188 -14.80 -13.15 -0.85
N MET A 189 -14.36 -11.99 -0.36
CA MET A 189 -14.96 -10.69 -0.67
C MET A 189 -14.59 -10.18 -2.06
N GLN A 190 -13.72 -10.87 -2.81
CA GLN A 190 -13.19 -10.51 -4.14
C GLN A 190 -12.27 -9.28 -4.15
N GLU A 191 -12.41 -8.39 -3.17
CA GLU A 191 -11.57 -7.21 -2.99
C GLU A 191 -10.59 -7.40 -1.82
N PHE A 192 -9.33 -7.71 -2.12
CA PHE A 192 -8.28 -7.77 -1.10
C PHE A 192 -7.72 -6.36 -0.85
N THR A 193 -8.48 -5.54 -0.15
CA THR A 193 -8.12 -4.14 0.13
C THR A 193 -6.97 -4.00 1.12
N ALA A 194 -6.38 -2.80 1.20
CA ALA A 194 -5.37 -2.46 2.21
C ALA A 194 -5.90 -2.66 3.64
N ASN A 195 -7.19 -2.40 3.88
CA ASN A 195 -7.83 -2.66 5.18
C ASN A 195 -7.79 -4.16 5.54
N SER A 196 -7.99 -5.06 4.58
CA SER A 196 -7.89 -6.51 4.78
C SER A 196 -6.48 -6.92 5.19
N ARG A 197 -5.45 -6.34 4.56
CA ARG A 197 -4.05 -6.56 4.94
C ARG A 197 -3.76 -6.06 6.37
N GLN A 198 -4.16 -4.84 6.70
CA GLN A 198 -3.97 -4.25 8.03
C GLN A 198 -4.68 -5.05 9.15
N LEU A 199 -5.86 -5.60 8.86
CA LEU A 199 -6.59 -6.50 9.75
C LEU A 199 -5.82 -7.82 9.98
N LEU A 200 -5.28 -8.44 8.93
CA LEU A 200 -4.51 -9.68 9.04
C LEU A 200 -3.21 -9.49 9.82
N MET A 201 -2.52 -8.36 9.62
CA MET A 201 -1.31 -8.02 10.38
C MET A 201 -1.62 -7.82 11.87
N SER A 202 -2.70 -7.10 12.18
CA SER A 202 -3.18 -6.90 13.56
C SER A 202 -3.67 -8.20 14.21
N LEU A 203 -4.26 -9.11 13.43
CA LEU A 203 -4.67 -10.42 13.88
C LEU A 203 -3.44 -11.31 14.18
N THR A 204 -2.43 -11.26 13.32
CA THR A 204 -1.17 -12.00 13.49
C THR A 204 -0.47 -11.62 14.80
N THR A 205 -0.38 -10.32 15.13
CA THR A 205 0.17 -9.89 16.42
C THR A 205 -0.72 -10.25 17.59
N SER A 206 -2.04 -10.10 17.45
CA SER A 206 -3.00 -10.42 18.52
C SER A 206 -3.02 -11.92 18.86
N LEU A 207 -2.79 -12.79 17.88
CA LEU A 207 -2.63 -14.24 18.08
C LEU A 207 -1.20 -14.63 18.51
N ASN A 208 -0.30 -13.67 18.67
CA ASN A 208 1.11 -13.84 18.99
C ASN A 208 1.83 -14.81 18.03
N LEU A 209 1.59 -14.65 16.73
CA LEU A 209 2.23 -15.43 15.67
C LEU A 209 3.45 -14.69 15.11
N PRO A 210 4.54 -15.41 14.76
CA PRO A 210 5.65 -14.81 14.01
C PRO A 210 5.18 -14.23 12.66
N PRO A 211 5.74 -13.09 12.21
CA PRO A 211 5.40 -12.49 10.90
C PRO A 211 5.66 -13.41 9.71
N ARG A 212 6.62 -14.35 9.83
CA ARG A 212 6.92 -15.33 8.80
C ARG A 212 5.72 -16.19 8.44
N ILE A 213 4.93 -16.61 9.45
CA ILE A 213 3.73 -17.43 9.23
C ILE A 213 2.73 -16.70 8.34
N TYR A 214 2.47 -15.43 8.62
CA TYR A 214 1.59 -14.62 7.77
C TYR A 214 2.13 -14.48 6.35
N ARG A 215 3.43 -14.18 6.19
CA ARG A 215 4.07 -13.99 4.88
C ARG A 215 4.06 -15.26 4.04
N ASP A 216 4.35 -16.41 4.66
CA ASP A 216 4.39 -17.69 3.98
C ASP A 216 2.98 -18.12 3.55
N GLU A 217 1.97 -17.87 4.38
CA GLU A 217 0.57 -18.09 4.03
C GLU A 217 0.09 -17.15 2.91
N GLU A 218 0.43 -15.85 2.98
CA GLU A 218 0.12 -14.88 1.92
C GLU A 218 0.75 -15.30 0.59
N LEU A 219 2.02 -15.71 0.61
CA LEU A 219 2.75 -16.18 -0.56
C LEU A 219 2.09 -17.43 -1.18
N ARG A 220 1.79 -18.43 -0.35
CA ARG A 220 1.21 -19.70 -0.76
C ARG A 220 -0.18 -19.51 -1.36
N LEU A 221 -1.03 -18.70 -0.73
CA LEU A 221 -2.37 -18.36 -1.24
C LEU A 221 -2.28 -17.56 -2.54
N ALA A 222 -1.34 -16.60 -2.63
CA ALA A 222 -1.13 -15.82 -3.85
C ALA A 222 -0.79 -16.71 -5.04
N GLN A 223 0.22 -17.57 -4.89
CA GLN A 223 0.70 -18.47 -5.94
C GLN A 223 -0.37 -19.49 -6.32
N GLY A 224 -1.11 -20.03 -5.35
CA GLY A 224 -2.17 -21.00 -5.61
C GLY A 224 -3.35 -20.43 -6.38
N LEU A 225 -3.83 -19.24 -5.97
CA LEU A 225 -4.91 -18.57 -6.68
C LEU A 225 -4.47 -18.08 -8.06
N ALA A 226 -3.25 -17.58 -8.20
CA ALA A 226 -2.71 -17.15 -9.48
C ALA A 226 -2.54 -18.32 -10.46
N LYS A 227 -1.99 -19.45 -10.00
CA LYS A 227 -1.84 -20.66 -10.82
C LYS A 227 -3.20 -21.17 -11.28
N ALA A 228 -4.17 -21.29 -10.36
CA ALA A 228 -5.53 -21.68 -10.72
C ALA A 228 -6.16 -20.72 -11.74
N ALA A 229 -5.97 -19.40 -11.59
CA ALA A 229 -6.48 -18.42 -12.54
C ALA A 229 -5.86 -18.55 -13.95
N ILE A 230 -4.54 -18.75 -14.03
CA ILE A 230 -3.81 -18.90 -15.30
C ILE A 230 -4.21 -20.19 -16.00
N ASP A 231 -4.19 -21.32 -15.29
CA ASP A 231 -4.51 -22.64 -15.84
C ASP A 231 -5.92 -22.65 -16.46
N HIS A 232 -6.91 -22.09 -15.75
CA HIS A 232 -8.28 -21.99 -16.28
C HIS A 232 -8.42 -21.00 -17.45
N SER A 233 -7.68 -19.90 -17.45
CA SER A 233 -7.70 -18.97 -18.60
C SER A 233 -7.13 -19.62 -19.87
N SER A 234 -6.12 -20.50 -19.72
CA SER A 234 -5.53 -21.26 -20.82
C SER A 234 -6.49 -22.33 -21.34
N GLU A 235 -7.22 -23.01 -20.46
CA GLU A 235 -8.26 -23.99 -20.83
C GLU A 235 -9.42 -23.35 -21.60
N GLU A 236 -9.88 -22.17 -21.17
CA GLU A 236 -10.92 -21.42 -21.88
C GLU A 236 -10.45 -20.95 -23.27
N ALA A 237 -9.20 -20.48 -23.39
CA ALA A 237 -8.61 -20.10 -24.67
C ALA A 237 -8.42 -21.30 -25.63
N ALA A 238 -8.07 -22.47 -25.10
CA ALA A 238 -7.97 -23.71 -25.89
C ALA A 238 -9.34 -24.21 -26.37
N SER A 239 -10.39 -24.03 -25.57
CA SER A 239 -11.78 -24.41 -25.89
C SER A 239 -12.45 -23.48 -26.91
N GLN A 240 -11.88 -22.29 -27.16
CA GLN A 240 -12.40 -21.30 -28.12
C GLN A 240 -11.74 -21.39 -29.51
N LYS A 241 -10.79 -22.30 -29.74
CA LYS A 241 -10.36 -22.62 -31.12
C LYS A 241 -11.51 -23.36 -31.83
N PRO A 242 -11.84 -23.02 -33.09
CA PRO A 242 -12.96 -23.65 -33.77
C PRO A 242 -12.65 -25.13 -34.02
N GLU A 243 -13.34 -26.03 -33.30
CA GLU A 243 -13.36 -27.46 -33.60
C GLU A 243 -14.10 -27.70 -34.92
N GLU A 244 -13.37 -27.60 -36.04
CA GLU A 244 -13.67 -28.42 -37.20
C GLU A 244 -12.95 -29.78 -37.05
N SER A 245 -13.58 -30.74 -36.38
CA SER A 245 -13.90 -32.05 -36.97
C SER A 245 -14.27 -33.12 -35.93
N LYS A 246 -15.45 -33.71 -36.18
CA LYS A 246 -15.85 -35.11 -35.92
C LYS A 246 -16.26 -35.53 -34.49
N SER A 247 -17.58 -35.42 -34.28
CA SER A 247 -18.53 -36.55 -34.10
C SER A 247 -18.08 -37.80 -33.30
N SER A 248 -18.75 -37.96 -32.15
CA SER A 248 -19.22 -39.20 -31.52
C SER A 248 -18.20 -40.16 -30.88
N ARG A 249 -18.22 -40.22 -29.55
CA ARG A 249 -18.53 -41.45 -28.80
C ARG A 249 -18.88 -41.15 -27.34
N ARG A 250 -19.93 -41.84 -26.89
CA ARG A 250 -20.52 -41.88 -25.55
C ARG A 250 -19.58 -42.46 -24.48
N TRP A 251 -19.97 -42.20 -23.23
CA TRP A 251 -19.62 -42.85 -21.95
C TRP A 251 -18.46 -42.14 -21.21
N LYS A 252 -18.63 -41.59 -20.00
CA LYS A 252 -19.22 -42.20 -18.80
C LYS A 252 -19.79 -41.14 -17.85
N VAL A 253 -21.05 -41.32 -17.47
CA VAL A 253 -21.70 -40.67 -16.34
C VAL A 253 -20.98 -41.08 -15.06
N GLY A 254 -20.44 -40.10 -14.34
CA GLY A 254 -20.22 -40.14 -12.89
C GLY A 254 -20.93 -38.94 -12.30
N LEU A 255 -22.16 -39.15 -11.84
CA LEU A 255 -22.97 -38.15 -11.14
C LEU A 255 -22.30 -37.82 -9.79
N GLY A 256 -21.86 -36.58 -9.64
CA GLY A 256 -21.49 -35.98 -8.37
C GLY A 256 -21.57 -34.46 -8.52
N CYS A 257 -22.47 -33.83 -7.76
CA CYS A 257 -22.81 -32.40 -7.68
C CYS A 257 -21.82 -31.40 -8.31
N GLY A 258 -22.36 -30.47 -9.13
CA GLY A 258 -21.66 -29.34 -9.76
C GLY A 258 -21.16 -28.26 -8.80
N THR A 259 -20.41 -28.62 -7.76
CA THR A 259 -19.74 -27.72 -6.81
C THR A 259 -18.30 -28.21 -6.68
N GLY A 260 -17.39 -27.83 -7.57
CA GLY A 260 -15.99 -28.25 -7.42
C GLY A 260 -15.04 -28.25 -8.60
N LYS A 261 -15.35 -27.60 -9.75
CA LYS A 261 -14.39 -27.55 -10.87
C LYS A 261 -13.02 -27.00 -10.45
N LEU A 262 -13.00 -26.03 -9.52
CA LEU A 262 -11.75 -25.45 -9.00
C LEU A 262 -11.32 -26.04 -7.65
N ALA A 263 -12.14 -26.90 -7.01
CA ALA A 263 -11.82 -27.46 -5.70
C ALA A 263 -10.58 -28.37 -5.76
N ALA A 264 -10.41 -29.13 -6.84
CA ALA A 264 -9.23 -29.98 -7.05
C ALA A 264 -7.94 -29.16 -7.30
N PRO A 265 -7.90 -28.15 -8.19
CA PRO A 265 -6.77 -27.22 -8.31
C PRO A 265 -6.43 -26.48 -7.01
N LEU A 266 -7.44 -25.99 -6.29
CA LEU A 266 -7.22 -25.26 -5.03
C LEU A 266 -6.71 -26.20 -3.92
N SER A 267 -7.17 -27.45 -3.91
CA SER A 267 -6.67 -28.48 -3.00
C SER A 267 -5.24 -28.91 -3.34
N SER A 268 -4.87 -28.99 -4.61
CA SER A 268 -3.52 -29.39 -5.02
C SER A 268 -2.46 -28.35 -4.67
N VAL A 269 -2.87 -27.08 -4.54
CA VAL A 269 -2.01 -26.00 -4.00
C VAL A 269 -2.12 -25.86 -2.47
N GLY A 270 -2.81 -26.78 -1.80
CA GLY A 270 -2.85 -26.87 -0.34
C GLY A 270 -3.70 -25.80 0.35
N ILE A 271 -4.62 -25.12 -0.33
CA ILE A 271 -5.47 -24.06 0.27
C ILE A 271 -6.31 -24.58 1.46
N GLY A 272 -6.54 -25.90 1.54
CA GLY A 272 -7.17 -26.55 2.70
C GLY A 272 -6.31 -26.56 3.97
N THR A 273 -4.99 -26.66 3.88
CA THR A 273 -4.13 -26.83 5.05
C THR A 273 -3.59 -25.48 5.53
N ALA A 274 -3.74 -25.15 6.82
CA ALA A 274 -3.00 -24.07 7.46
C ALA A 274 -1.54 -24.52 7.63
N HIS A 275 -0.56 -23.63 7.39
CA HIS A 275 0.88 -23.90 7.39
C HIS A 275 1.34 -25.06 8.32
N GLU A 276 1.73 -26.19 7.72
CA GLU A 276 2.27 -27.40 8.39
C GLU A 276 1.43 -27.95 9.57
N GLY A 277 0.15 -27.62 9.68
CA GLY A 277 -0.69 -27.91 10.85
C GLY A 277 -2.09 -28.43 10.56
N LEU A 278 -2.99 -28.31 11.55
CA LEU A 278 -4.40 -28.72 11.47
C LEU A 278 -5.08 -28.02 10.27
N GLY A 279 -5.45 -28.79 9.24
CA GLY A 279 -6.02 -28.26 8.01
C GLY A 279 -7.55 -28.25 8.01
N LEU A 280 -8.13 -27.30 7.28
CA LEU A 280 -9.49 -27.37 6.81
C LEU A 280 -9.63 -28.48 5.76
N THR A 281 -10.79 -29.10 5.68
CA THR A 281 -11.08 -29.95 4.53
C THR A 281 -11.09 -29.09 3.25
N PRO A 282 -10.68 -29.63 2.09
CA PRO A 282 -10.74 -28.87 0.83
C PRO A 282 -12.12 -28.27 0.54
N TYR A 283 -13.18 -28.99 0.92
CA TYR A 283 -14.56 -28.51 0.83
C TYR A 283 -14.84 -27.33 1.77
N ALA A 284 -14.36 -27.37 3.01
CA ALA A 284 -14.51 -26.25 3.95
C ALA A 284 -13.74 -25.01 3.48
N ALA A 285 -12.52 -25.18 2.98
CA ALA A 285 -11.72 -24.08 2.44
C ALA A 285 -12.34 -23.46 1.18
N ALA A 286 -12.81 -24.29 0.24
CA ALA A 286 -13.56 -23.81 -0.94
C ALA A 286 -14.87 -23.10 -0.53
N GLY A 287 -15.56 -23.62 0.49
CA GLY A 287 -16.73 -22.98 1.07
C GLY A 287 -16.43 -21.58 1.62
N LEU A 288 -15.32 -21.43 2.37
CA LEU A 288 -14.88 -20.14 2.91
C LEU A 288 -14.53 -19.13 1.80
N LEU A 289 -13.84 -19.57 0.74
CA LEU A 289 -13.57 -18.73 -0.44
C LEU A 289 -14.85 -18.37 -1.22
N GLY A 290 -15.91 -19.17 -1.06
CA GLY A 290 -17.21 -18.94 -1.66
C GLY A 290 -17.11 -18.84 -3.18
N SER A 291 -17.62 -17.75 -3.76
CA SER A 291 -17.66 -17.58 -5.22
C SER A 291 -16.28 -17.55 -5.89
N MET A 292 -15.21 -17.21 -5.15
CA MET A 292 -13.86 -17.25 -5.72
C MET A 292 -13.41 -18.67 -6.04
N ALA A 293 -13.86 -19.67 -5.26
CA ALA A 293 -13.58 -21.08 -5.53
C ALA A 293 -14.48 -21.67 -6.63
N GLU A 294 -15.47 -20.92 -7.12
CA GLU A 294 -16.37 -21.36 -8.18
C GLU A 294 -16.04 -20.69 -9.52
N ASN A 295 -15.44 -19.50 -9.51
CA ASN A 295 -15.21 -18.69 -10.70
C ASN A 295 -13.74 -18.25 -10.83
N ALA A 296 -13.04 -18.87 -11.79
CA ALA A 296 -11.66 -18.54 -12.13
C ALA A 296 -11.50 -17.08 -12.59
N ALA A 297 -12.55 -16.47 -13.15
CA ALA A 297 -12.49 -15.08 -13.57
C ALA A 297 -12.39 -14.11 -12.39
N GLN A 298 -12.99 -14.44 -11.24
CA GLN A 298 -12.86 -13.65 -10.00
C GLN A 298 -11.43 -13.76 -9.43
N MET A 299 -10.83 -14.95 -9.48
CA MET A 299 -9.42 -15.11 -9.13
C MET A 299 -8.50 -14.34 -10.08
N GLY A 300 -8.77 -14.38 -11.39
CA GLY A 300 -8.03 -13.62 -12.38
C GLY A 300 -8.16 -12.09 -12.21
N ALA A 301 -9.34 -11.61 -11.82
CA ALA A 301 -9.57 -10.18 -11.53
C ALA A 301 -8.72 -9.69 -10.35
N LEU A 302 -8.55 -10.49 -9.30
CA LEU A 302 -7.69 -10.16 -8.15
C LEU A 302 -6.26 -9.84 -8.58
N PHE A 303 -5.70 -10.57 -9.55
CA PHE A 303 -4.34 -10.36 -10.05
C PHE A 303 -4.25 -9.45 -11.28
N GLY A 304 -5.36 -8.88 -11.75
CA GLY A 304 -5.40 -8.09 -12.98
C GLY A 304 -5.23 -8.90 -14.27
N ILE A 305 -5.32 -10.24 -14.20
CA ILE A 305 -5.22 -11.18 -15.34
C ILE A 305 -6.41 -11.01 -16.30
N ILE A 306 -7.57 -10.62 -15.75
CA ILE A 306 -8.77 -10.29 -16.50
C ILE A 306 -9.05 -8.80 -16.31
N ALA A 307 -8.22 -7.97 -16.94
CA ALA A 307 -8.45 -6.54 -16.98
C ALA A 307 -9.65 -6.22 -17.89
N SER A 308 -10.45 -5.23 -17.50
CA SER A 308 -11.61 -4.75 -18.28
C SER A 308 -11.22 -4.20 -19.67
N LYS A 309 -9.95 -3.85 -19.86
CA LYS A 309 -9.34 -3.47 -21.14
C LYS A 309 -8.04 -4.24 -21.35
N PRO A 310 -7.67 -4.57 -22.60
CA PRO A 310 -6.36 -5.13 -22.88
C PRO A 310 -5.25 -4.21 -22.38
N THR A 311 -4.30 -4.76 -21.60
CA THR A 311 -3.19 -4.03 -20.99
C THR A 311 -2.31 -3.29 -22.01
N ALA A 312 -2.23 -3.77 -23.26
CA ALA A 312 -1.54 -3.05 -24.33
C ALA A 312 -2.21 -1.68 -24.64
N LYS A 313 -3.55 -1.64 -24.77
CA LYS A 313 -4.29 -0.38 -25.02
C LYS A 313 -4.26 0.55 -23.82
N MET A 314 -4.18 -0.04 -22.63
CA MET A 314 -3.98 0.68 -21.38
C MET A 314 -2.66 1.43 -21.40
N MET A 315 -1.57 0.73 -21.69
CA MET A 315 -0.22 1.30 -21.76
C MET A 315 -0.11 2.34 -22.87
N GLU A 316 -0.71 2.07 -24.04
CA GLU A 316 -0.78 3.03 -25.15
C GLU A 316 -1.42 4.36 -24.72
N ALA A 317 -2.54 4.31 -23.98
CA ALA A 317 -3.20 5.51 -23.47
C ALA A 317 -2.29 6.34 -22.54
N PHE A 318 -1.45 5.67 -21.74
CA PHE A 318 -0.49 6.32 -20.86
C PHE A 318 0.68 6.92 -21.59
N THR A 319 1.24 6.19 -22.55
CA THR A 319 2.33 6.70 -23.38
C THR A 319 1.93 7.93 -24.20
N ARG A 320 0.62 8.14 -24.43
CA ARG A 320 0.10 9.36 -25.07
C ARG A 320 0.18 10.59 -24.16
N GLU A 321 0.07 10.42 -22.85
CA GLU A 321 0.12 11.52 -21.88
C GLU A 321 1.53 11.76 -21.35
N ILE A 322 2.32 10.70 -21.20
CA ILE A 322 3.66 10.69 -20.60
C ILE A 322 4.57 9.80 -21.44
N GLN A 323 5.75 10.31 -21.78
CA GLN A 323 6.72 9.53 -22.55
C GLN A 323 7.29 8.35 -21.73
N ASP A 324 7.53 7.22 -22.41
CA ASP A 324 8.18 6.02 -21.85
C ASP A 324 7.46 5.38 -20.65
N PHE A 325 6.19 5.73 -20.42
CA PHE A 325 5.44 5.23 -19.27
C PHE A 325 5.32 3.70 -19.32
N GLY A 326 5.78 3.03 -18.28
CA GLY A 326 5.73 1.58 -18.17
C GLY A 326 6.06 1.08 -16.77
N PHE A 327 5.63 -0.14 -16.45
CA PHE A 327 5.98 -0.81 -15.19
C PHE A 327 7.01 -1.91 -15.47
N ILE A 328 8.12 -1.89 -14.74
CA ILE A 328 9.20 -2.88 -14.87
C ILE A 328 9.27 -3.67 -13.56
N PRO A 329 9.04 -4.99 -13.56
CA PRO A 329 9.17 -5.82 -12.37
C PRO A 329 10.64 -5.89 -11.94
N ILE A 330 10.88 -5.85 -10.63
CA ILE A 330 12.24 -5.95 -10.07
C ILE A 330 12.69 -7.40 -9.97
N HIS A 331 11.74 -8.32 -9.76
CA HIS A 331 11.99 -9.74 -9.57
C HIS A 331 11.22 -10.57 -10.60
N GLY A 332 11.82 -11.65 -11.06
CA GLY A 332 11.17 -12.73 -11.81
C GLY A 332 11.38 -12.73 -13.31
N LEU A 333 11.54 -11.57 -13.94
CA LEU A 333 11.84 -11.46 -15.37
C LEU A 333 12.72 -10.22 -15.61
N ASP A 334 14.03 -10.42 -15.74
CA ASP A 334 14.95 -9.33 -16.05
C ASP A 334 14.61 -8.72 -17.42
N GLY A 335 14.32 -7.41 -17.44
CA GLY A 335 14.05 -6.67 -18.67
C GLY A 335 12.65 -6.82 -19.27
N TYR A 336 11.73 -7.53 -18.60
CA TYR A 336 10.34 -7.63 -19.07
C TYR A 336 9.56 -6.36 -18.72
N GLU A 337 9.07 -5.64 -19.71
CA GLU A 337 8.09 -4.57 -19.48
C GLU A 337 6.71 -5.18 -19.24
N TYR A 338 5.96 -4.68 -18.26
CA TYR A 338 4.62 -5.18 -17.94
C TYR A 338 3.68 -5.03 -19.13
N GLY A 339 3.52 -6.11 -19.88
CA GLY A 339 2.70 -6.19 -21.09
C GLY A 339 1.39 -6.92 -20.84
N ASP A 340 1.43 -8.23 -20.65
CA ASP A 340 0.24 -9.04 -20.34
C ASP A 340 0.37 -9.66 -18.94
N ALA A 341 -0.67 -9.48 -18.13
CA ALA A 341 -0.76 -10.09 -16.82
C ALA A 341 -0.78 -11.64 -16.89
N ARG A 342 -1.15 -12.23 -18.02
CA ARG A 342 -1.13 -13.69 -18.23
C ARG A 342 0.26 -14.26 -18.40
N GLU A 343 1.18 -13.47 -18.95
CA GLU A 343 2.56 -13.90 -19.23
C GLU A 343 3.44 -13.86 -17.97
N PHE A 344 3.04 -13.09 -16.96
CA PHE A 344 3.78 -13.01 -15.71
C PHE A 344 3.63 -14.30 -14.88
N PRO A 345 4.73 -15.00 -14.53
CA PRO A 345 4.66 -16.32 -13.90
C PRO A 345 3.90 -16.32 -12.56
N ALA A 346 3.09 -17.36 -12.34
CA ALA A 346 2.34 -17.54 -11.09
C ALA A 346 3.23 -17.55 -9.84
N GLU A 347 4.47 -18.06 -9.95
CA GLU A 347 5.43 -18.16 -8.85
C GLU A 347 5.87 -16.79 -8.31
N HIS A 348 5.87 -15.77 -9.17
CA HIS A 348 6.22 -14.40 -8.81
C HIS A 348 5.01 -13.56 -8.39
N ARG A 349 3.80 -14.13 -8.43
CA ARG A 349 2.58 -13.42 -8.02
C ARG A 349 2.48 -13.29 -6.50
N ARG A 350 2.01 -12.14 -6.02
CA ARG A 350 1.81 -11.79 -4.60
C ARG A 350 0.44 -11.16 -4.40
N LEU A 351 -0.05 -11.16 -3.17
CA LEU A 351 -1.32 -10.48 -2.86
C LEU A 351 -1.17 -8.98 -2.63
N SER A 352 0.05 -8.46 -2.53
CA SER A 352 0.35 -7.03 -2.36
C SER A 352 1.36 -6.54 -3.41
N LEU A 353 1.24 -5.28 -3.83
CA LEU A 353 2.16 -4.64 -4.78
C LEU A 353 2.93 -3.50 -4.12
N THR A 354 4.15 -3.28 -4.59
CA THR A 354 4.97 -2.11 -4.28
C THR A 354 5.36 -1.44 -5.59
N ILE A 355 5.00 -0.17 -5.77
CA ILE A 355 5.38 0.64 -6.94
C ILE A 355 6.43 1.65 -6.50
N ALA A 356 7.57 1.62 -7.17
CA ALA A 356 8.70 2.50 -6.91
C ALA A 356 8.86 3.55 -8.02
N LEU A 357 9.05 4.81 -7.64
CA LEU A 357 9.22 5.93 -8.56
C LEU A 357 10.55 6.65 -8.30
N SER A 358 11.44 6.61 -9.30
CA SER A 358 12.67 7.39 -9.32
C SER A 358 12.37 8.85 -9.68
N GLY A 359 13.04 9.81 -9.02
CA GLY A 359 12.85 11.25 -9.28
C GLY A 359 13.93 11.95 -10.08
N PHE A 360 15.03 11.27 -10.38
CA PHE A 360 16.06 11.67 -11.34
C PHE A 360 16.85 10.41 -11.72
N LEU A 361 17.54 10.44 -12.86
CA LEU A 361 18.39 9.37 -13.35
C LEU A 361 19.74 9.95 -13.78
N LEU A 362 20.85 9.22 -13.54
CA LEU A 362 22.15 9.59 -14.10
C LEU A 362 22.45 8.76 -15.35
N GLU A 363 22.08 7.48 -15.33
CA GLU A 363 22.16 6.57 -16.48
C GLU A 363 20.84 5.83 -16.71
N ASP A 364 20.55 5.46 -17.96
CA ASP A 364 19.29 4.80 -18.33
C ASP A 364 19.17 3.38 -17.73
N GLU A 365 20.28 2.68 -17.54
CA GLU A 365 20.31 1.35 -16.90
C GLU A 365 20.07 1.39 -15.38
N GLU A 366 20.04 2.58 -14.75
CA GLU A 366 19.92 2.71 -13.31
C GLU A 366 18.49 2.66 -12.79
N ILE A 367 17.49 2.64 -13.68
CA ILE A 367 16.07 2.65 -13.31
C ILE A 367 15.76 1.53 -12.32
N THR A 368 16.21 0.31 -12.55
CA THR A 368 15.95 -0.83 -11.65
C THR A 368 17.02 -1.02 -10.57
N LYS A 369 18.27 -0.60 -10.83
CA LYS A 369 19.43 -0.82 -9.94
C LYS A 369 19.17 -0.27 -8.52
N SER A 370 18.61 0.93 -8.43
CA SER A 370 18.33 1.63 -7.15
C SER A 370 17.31 0.90 -6.27
N TRP A 371 16.42 0.11 -6.89
CA TRP A 371 15.29 -0.52 -6.22
C TRP A 371 15.48 -2.02 -5.96
N ARG A 372 16.65 -2.60 -6.31
CA ARG A 372 17.02 -4.00 -5.98
C ARG A 372 17.11 -4.28 -4.48
N CYS A 373 17.03 -3.26 -3.63
CA CYS A 373 16.89 -3.39 -2.19
C CYS A 373 15.50 -3.87 -1.75
N LEU A 374 14.47 -3.76 -2.60
CA LEU A 374 13.14 -4.29 -2.33
C LEU A 374 13.18 -5.82 -2.37
N GLY A 375 12.57 -6.44 -1.36
CA GLY A 375 12.53 -7.89 -1.24
C GLY A 375 11.48 -8.55 -2.14
N ARG A 376 11.14 -9.80 -1.83
CA ARG A 376 10.29 -10.67 -2.65
C ARG A 376 8.93 -10.97 -2.01
N HIS A 377 8.59 -10.29 -0.92
CA HIS A 377 7.31 -10.51 -0.23
C HIS A 377 6.15 -9.80 -0.94
N SER A 378 6.43 -8.66 -1.59
CA SER A 378 5.48 -7.93 -2.44
C SER A 378 5.88 -7.99 -3.92
N GLU A 379 4.89 -7.89 -4.81
CA GLU A 379 5.15 -7.69 -6.24
C GLU A 379 5.70 -6.28 -6.45
N SER A 380 7.00 -6.17 -6.63
CA SER A 380 7.68 -4.88 -6.74
C SER A 380 7.88 -4.48 -8.19
N TYR A 381 7.37 -3.31 -8.55
CA TYR A 381 7.50 -2.68 -9.87
C TYR A 381 8.20 -1.33 -9.75
N VAL A 382 9.05 -1.00 -10.72
CA VAL A 382 9.57 0.35 -10.92
C VAL A 382 8.81 0.98 -12.07
N THR A 383 8.29 2.18 -11.86
CA THR A 383 7.69 2.96 -12.94
C THR A 383 8.79 3.61 -13.76
N ARG A 384 8.88 3.25 -15.04
CA ARG A 384 9.61 4.03 -16.05
C ARG A 384 8.70 5.14 -16.55
N TRP A 385 9.21 6.37 -16.57
CA TRP A 385 8.47 7.54 -17.06
C TRP A 385 9.45 8.67 -17.39
N GLU A 386 9.18 9.40 -18.47
CA GLU A 386 9.89 10.63 -18.87
C GLU A 386 11.42 10.49 -18.75
N VAL A 387 11.97 9.38 -19.26
CA VAL A 387 13.38 9.00 -19.04
C VAL A 387 14.30 10.13 -19.50
N ALA A 388 14.07 10.68 -20.68
CA ALA A 388 14.82 11.81 -21.20
C ALA A 388 14.79 13.04 -20.27
N ALA A 389 13.64 13.37 -19.68
CA ALA A 389 13.52 14.51 -18.77
C ALA A 389 14.23 14.25 -17.43
N LEU A 390 14.10 13.03 -16.89
CA LEU A 390 14.74 12.64 -15.63
C LEU A 390 16.27 12.53 -15.76
N THR A 391 16.76 12.02 -16.89
CA THR A 391 18.20 11.94 -17.20
C THR A 391 18.77 13.34 -17.43
N ASN A 392 18.07 14.22 -18.15
CA ASN A 392 18.48 15.62 -18.31
C ASN A 392 18.56 16.36 -16.97
N LEU A 393 17.61 16.12 -16.07
CA LEU A 393 17.65 16.67 -14.72
C LEU A 393 18.84 16.13 -13.93
N GLY A 394 19.03 14.80 -13.89
CA GLY A 394 20.14 14.20 -13.15
C GLY A 394 21.50 14.67 -13.62
N ASN A 395 21.72 14.76 -14.94
CA ASN A 395 22.94 15.30 -15.52
C ASN A 395 23.17 16.79 -15.19
N SER A 396 22.10 17.58 -15.18
CA SER A 396 22.16 19.00 -14.79
C SER A 396 22.49 19.17 -13.31
N LEU A 397 21.91 18.33 -12.44
CA LEU A 397 22.23 18.29 -11.01
C LEU A 397 23.66 17.84 -10.76
N GLU A 398 24.13 16.82 -11.48
CA GLU A 398 25.51 16.35 -11.33
C GLU A 398 26.52 17.41 -11.78
N THR A 399 26.25 18.07 -12.90
CA THR A 399 27.06 19.20 -13.39
C THR A 399 27.09 20.33 -12.38
N ALA A 400 25.93 20.67 -11.80
CA ALA A 400 25.82 21.69 -10.77
C ALA A 400 26.67 21.37 -9.55
N ILE A 401 26.56 20.16 -8.99
CA ILE A 401 27.28 19.75 -7.77
C ILE A 401 28.80 19.72 -8.00
N LYS A 402 29.25 19.33 -9.20
CA LYS A 402 30.68 19.29 -9.55
C LYS A 402 31.28 20.69 -9.76
N SER A 403 30.44 21.72 -9.98
CA SER A 403 30.91 23.09 -10.24
C SER A 403 31.59 23.73 -9.03
N THR A 404 32.55 24.63 -9.28
CA THR A 404 33.21 25.43 -8.24
C THR A 404 32.24 26.36 -7.54
N ALA A 405 31.32 26.95 -8.29
CA ALA A 405 30.27 27.83 -7.79
C ALA A 405 29.35 27.12 -6.77
N TRP A 406 29.14 25.81 -6.89
CA TRP A 406 28.37 25.04 -5.91
C TRP A 406 29.14 24.87 -4.61
N LYS A 407 30.45 24.59 -4.69
CA LYS A 407 31.31 24.47 -3.49
C LYS A 407 31.36 25.78 -2.71
N GLU A 408 31.55 26.90 -3.41
CA GLU A 408 31.56 28.24 -2.81
C GLU A 408 30.20 28.59 -2.21
N GLY A 409 29.12 28.41 -2.97
CA GLY A 409 27.77 28.71 -2.51
C GLY A 409 27.30 27.81 -1.37
N LYS A 410 27.68 26.54 -1.38
CA LYS A 410 27.37 25.60 -0.29
C LYS A 410 28.04 26.04 1.01
N ALA A 411 29.31 26.47 0.99
CA ALA A 411 29.99 26.95 2.19
C ALA A 411 29.29 28.18 2.80
N GLU A 412 28.75 29.07 1.95
CA GLU A 412 27.99 30.24 2.39
C GLU A 412 26.62 29.88 2.99
N ILE A 413 25.90 28.90 2.42
CA ILE A 413 24.65 28.37 3.01
C ILE A 413 24.95 27.50 4.24
N GLU A 414 26.09 26.84 4.33
CA GLU A 414 26.44 26.14 5.58
C GLU A 414 26.66 27.14 6.72
N ALA A 415 27.16 28.35 6.41
CA ALA A 415 27.24 29.45 7.36
C ALA A 415 25.87 30.10 7.67
N ARG A 416 24.87 29.96 6.78
CA ARG A 416 23.51 30.52 6.92
C ARG A 416 22.45 29.46 6.69
N THR A 417 21.70 29.04 7.71
CA THR A 417 20.74 27.92 7.58
C THR A 417 19.89 27.97 6.30
N ILE A 418 19.65 26.81 5.67
CA ILE A 418 18.88 26.72 4.40
C ILE A 418 17.51 27.39 4.49
N PHE A 419 16.88 27.34 5.67
CA PHE A 419 15.62 28.00 5.95
C PHE A 419 15.73 29.53 5.92
N SER A 420 16.81 30.11 6.46
CA SER A 420 17.05 31.55 6.38
C SER A 420 17.13 32.01 4.91
N CYS A 421 17.88 31.29 4.07
CA CYS A 421 17.98 31.58 2.64
C CYS A 421 16.64 31.45 1.90
N LEU A 422 15.82 30.45 2.26
CA LEU A 422 14.49 30.25 1.68
C LEU A 422 13.50 31.34 2.07
N ILE A 423 13.52 31.78 3.34
CA ILE A 423 12.63 32.83 3.86
C ILE A 423 13.01 34.17 3.26
N GLU A 424 14.28 34.55 3.35
CA GLU A 424 14.77 35.86 2.91
C GLU A 424 14.89 35.93 1.39
N SER A 425 14.77 34.80 0.70
CA SER A 425 15.06 34.67 -0.74
C SER A 425 16.48 35.16 -1.10
N THR A 426 17.41 35.08 -0.14
CA THR A 426 18.80 35.52 -0.29
C THR A 426 19.70 34.32 -0.59
N TRP A 427 20.15 34.25 -1.85
CA TRP A 427 20.99 33.14 -2.33
C TRP A 427 22.38 33.64 -2.74
N PRO A 428 23.45 32.87 -2.44
CA PRO A 428 24.79 33.17 -2.90
C PRO A 428 24.84 33.43 -4.41
N VAL A 429 25.52 34.51 -4.81
CA VAL A 429 25.64 34.90 -6.23
C VAL A 429 26.28 33.77 -7.06
N ALA A 430 27.19 32.99 -6.45
CA ALA A 430 27.77 31.81 -7.07
C ALA A 430 26.68 30.80 -7.51
N LEU A 431 25.69 30.51 -6.66
CA LEU A 431 24.61 29.57 -7.00
C LEU A 431 23.67 30.11 -8.08
N LEU A 432 23.40 31.42 -8.06
CA LEU A 432 22.59 32.06 -9.10
C LEU A 432 23.21 31.93 -10.50
N LYS A 433 24.53 31.79 -10.61
CA LYS A 433 25.19 31.50 -11.91
C LYS A 433 24.85 30.10 -12.44
N ILE A 434 24.68 29.12 -11.55
CA ILE A 434 24.36 27.73 -11.90
C ILE A 434 22.87 27.57 -12.19
N SER A 435 22.03 28.46 -11.67
CA SER A 435 20.57 28.39 -11.81
C SER A 435 20.10 28.25 -13.26
N LYS A 436 20.78 28.91 -14.21
CA LYS A 436 20.52 28.80 -15.65
C LYS A 436 20.59 27.37 -16.20
N ILE A 437 21.40 26.51 -15.56
CA ILE A 437 21.59 25.11 -15.97
C ILE A 437 20.44 24.24 -15.43
N ILE A 438 20.02 24.47 -14.19
CA ILE A 438 19.15 23.53 -13.48
C ILE A 438 17.67 23.93 -13.48
N ASP A 439 17.37 25.24 -13.38
CA ASP A 439 16.00 25.73 -13.14
C ASP A 439 15.01 25.28 -14.23
N ASN A 440 15.45 25.28 -15.49
CA ASN A 440 14.62 24.84 -16.60
C ASN A 440 14.32 23.34 -16.51
N THR A 441 15.35 22.50 -16.32
CA THR A 441 15.17 21.04 -16.20
C THR A 441 14.34 20.65 -14.99
N TRP A 442 14.50 21.37 -13.88
CA TRP A 442 13.70 21.21 -12.67
C TRP A 442 12.23 21.57 -12.90
N SER A 443 11.97 22.73 -13.51
CA SER A 443 10.60 23.20 -13.78
C SER A 443 9.85 22.25 -14.73
N VAL A 444 10.54 21.78 -15.78
CA VAL A 444 10.00 20.75 -16.68
C VAL A 444 9.73 19.47 -15.90
N GLY A 445 10.69 18.99 -15.10
CA GLY A 445 10.55 17.78 -14.29
C GLY A 445 9.37 17.84 -13.32
N MET A 446 9.14 18.97 -12.65
CA MET A 446 8.00 19.18 -11.74
C MET A 446 6.65 19.01 -12.46
N VAL A 447 6.48 19.64 -13.63
CA VAL A 447 5.25 19.52 -14.43
C VAL A 447 5.05 18.08 -14.93
N ARG A 448 6.14 17.41 -15.33
CA ARG A 448 6.08 16.00 -15.75
C ARG A 448 5.73 15.07 -14.59
N ALA A 449 6.27 15.32 -13.40
CA ALA A 449 5.96 14.55 -12.20
C ALA A 449 4.48 14.64 -11.82
N GLU A 450 3.88 15.82 -11.93
CA GLU A 450 2.45 16.00 -11.65
C GLU A 450 1.57 15.21 -12.64
N LYS A 451 1.92 15.24 -13.93
CA LYS A 451 1.24 14.43 -14.95
C LYS A 451 1.42 12.93 -14.66
N ALA A 452 2.63 12.50 -14.31
CA ALA A 452 2.93 11.12 -13.91
C ALA A 452 2.11 10.64 -12.72
N GLY A 453 1.96 11.49 -11.70
CA GLY A 453 1.09 11.20 -10.57
C GLY A 453 -0.38 11.03 -10.97
N ALA A 454 -0.91 11.90 -11.83
CA ALA A 454 -2.29 11.82 -12.29
C ALA A 454 -2.55 10.55 -13.11
N VAL A 455 -1.65 10.21 -14.04
CA VAL A 455 -1.74 8.97 -14.83
C VAL A 455 -1.62 7.73 -13.96
N LEU A 456 -0.71 7.73 -12.98
CA LEU A 456 -0.58 6.64 -12.01
C LEU A 456 -1.87 6.45 -11.20
N ALA A 457 -2.52 7.54 -10.77
CA ALA A 457 -3.82 7.46 -10.10
C ALA A 457 -4.90 6.87 -11.03
N ASP A 458 -4.94 7.27 -12.31
CA ASP A 458 -5.86 6.71 -13.30
C ASP A 458 -5.59 5.21 -13.57
N ALA A 459 -4.32 4.77 -13.55
CA ALA A 459 -3.93 3.36 -13.65
C ALA A 459 -4.48 2.52 -12.51
N ILE A 460 -4.29 3.02 -11.28
CA ILE A 460 -4.73 2.36 -10.07
C ILE A 460 -6.26 2.30 -10.01
N MET A 461 -6.94 3.39 -10.38
CA MET A 461 -8.40 3.51 -10.23
C MET A 461 -9.20 2.86 -11.36
N ARG A 462 -8.98 3.29 -12.60
CA ARG A 462 -9.89 3.02 -13.72
C ARG A 462 -9.58 1.69 -14.39
N GLN A 463 -8.28 1.39 -14.45
CA GLN A 463 -7.78 0.28 -15.24
C GLN A 463 -7.45 -0.93 -14.37
N LYS A 464 -7.31 -0.72 -13.04
CA LYS A 464 -7.02 -1.75 -12.05
C LYS A 464 -5.91 -2.68 -12.53
N PHE A 465 -4.79 -2.11 -12.97
CA PHE A 465 -3.67 -2.92 -13.50
C PHE A 465 -3.15 -3.92 -12.45
N GLN A 466 -3.24 -3.52 -11.18
CA GLN A 466 -2.91 -4.32 -10.01
C GLN A 466 -3.98 -5.37 -9.67
N GLY A 467 -5.18 -5.28 -10.26
CA GLY A 467 -6.38 -5.96 -9.81
C GLY A 467 -6.98 -5.33 -8.56
N ASP A 468 -7.58 -6.13 -7.70
CA ASP A 468 -8.19 -5.68 -6.43
C ASP A 468 -7.25 -5.90 -5.24
N ARG A 469 -5.95 -5.66 -5.45
CA ARG A 469 -4.86 -5.83 -4.47
C ARG A 469 -4.39 -4.48 -3.91
N PRO A 470 -3.87 -4.44 -2.68
CA PRO A 470 -3.34 -3.23 -2.08
C PRO A 470 -2.00 -2.83 -2.72
N VAL A 471 -1.79 -1.52 -2.80
CA VAL A 471 -0.59 -0.92 -3.42
C VAL A 471 0.17 -0.10 -2.39
N SER A 472 1.47 -0.36 -2.27
CA SER A 472 2.41 0.50 -1.56
C SER A 472 3.20 1.36 -2.54
N LEU A 473 3.42 2.64 -2.21
CA LEU A 473 4.13 3.59 -3.08
C LEU A 473 5.42 4.06 -2.43
N ILE A 474 6.54 3.97 -3.14
CA ILE A 474 7.84 4.44 -2.64
C ILE A 474 8.46 5.34 -3.70
N GLY A 475 8.90 6.53 -3.32
CA GLY A 475 9.55 7.41 -4.28
C GLY A 475 10.48 8.41 -3.62
N TYR A 476 11.43 8.91 -4.40
CA TYR A 476 12.32 9.99 -3.99
C TYR A 476 12.26 11.16 -4.98
N SER A 477 12.55 12.37 -4.53
CA SER A 477 12.64 13.58 -5.37
C SER A 477 11.36 13.80 -6.21
N LEU A 478 11.46 14.00 -7.53
CA LEU A 478 10.29 14.13 -8.42
C LEU A 478 9.40 12.87 -8.44
N GLY A 479 9.94 11.69 -8.15
CA GLY A 479 9.13 10.47 -7.99
C GLY A 479 8.22 10.57 -6.76
N ALA A 480 8.73 11.17 -5.68
CA ALA A 480 7.91 11.50 -4.50
C ALA A 480 6.87 12.60 -4.84
N ARG A 481 7.19 13.57 -5.69
CA ARG A 481 6.20 14.54 -6.22
C ARG A 481 5.10 13.88 -7.03
N ALA A 482 5.43 12.89 -7.86
CA ALA A 482 4.44 12.12 -8.59
C ALA A 482 3.51 11.32 -7.65
N ILE A 483 4.07 10.71 -6.59
CA ILE A 483 3.26 10.04 -5.55
C ILE A 483 2.35 11.04 -4.83
N TYR A 484 2.88 12.20 -4.44
CA TYR A 484 2.10 13.28 -3.84
C TYR A 484 0.88 13.62 -4.69
N THR A 485 1.07 13.85 -6.00
CA THR A 485 -0.04 14.17 -6.92
C THR A 485 -0.99 12.99 -7.10
N CYS A 486 -0.47 11.75 -7.17
CA CYS A 486 -1.28 10.54 -7.25
C CYS A 486 -2.25 10.44 -6.04
N LEU A 487 -1.74 10.65 -4.83
CA LEU A 487 -2.54 10.59 -3.61
C LEU A 487 -3.56 11.73 -3.53
N MET A 488 -3.20 12.94 -3.97
CA MET A 488 -4.16 14.05 -4.08
C MET A 488 -5.34 13.70 -5.01
N VAL A 489 -5.05 13.16 -6.20
CA VAL A 489 -6.10 12.75 -7.16
C VAL A 489 -6.98 11.63 -6.58
N LEU A 490 -6.40 10.67 -5.86
CA LEU A 490 -7.17 9.61 -5.20
C LEU A 490 -8.09 10.18 -4.10
N ALA A 491 -7.61 11.15 -3.31
CA ALA A 491 -8.38 11.79 -2.26
C ALA A 491 -9.50 12.66 -2.84
N GLU A 492 -9.24 13.43 -3.89
CA GLU A 492 -10.23 14.20 -4.62
C GLU A 492 -11.37 13.32 -5.16
N ARG A 493 -11.02 12.14 -5.66
CA ARG A 493 -11.97 11.17 -6.22
C ARG A 493 -12.51 10.16 -5.20
N ARG A 494 -12.23 10.36 -3.90
CA ARG A 494 -12.77 9.57 -2.79
C ARG A 494 -12.50 8.07 -2.91
N GLN A 495 -11.31 7.73 -3.39
CA GLN A 495 -10.87 6.34 -3.52
C GLN A 495 -10.09 5.93 -2.27
N PHE A 496 -10.74 5.14 -1.41
CA PHE A 496 -10.18 4.67 -0.15
C PHE A 496 -9.87 3.16 -0.20
N GLY A 497 -8.98 2.68 0.66
CA GLY A 497 -8.73 1.25 0.83
C GLY A 497 -7.83 0.60 -0.22
N ILE A 498 -7.29 1.37 -1.17
CA ILE A 498 -6.38 0.85 -2.21
C ILE A 498 -4.91 0.98 -1.78
N ILE A 499 -4.54 2.14 -1.24
CA ILE A 499 -3.16 2.41 -0.86
C ILE A 499 -2.88 1.88 0.54
N ASP A 500 -1.89 0.99 0.64
CA ASP A 500 -1.45 0.42 1.91
C ASP A 500 -0.47 1.34 2.62
N SER A 501 0.76 1.45 2.15
CA SER A 501 1.77 2.32 2.78
C SER A 501 2.52 3.15 1.75
N VAL A 502 2.99 4.32 2.17
CA VAL A 502 3.66 5.30 1.32
C VAL A 502 4.94 5.81 1.98
N ILE A 503 6.03 5.83 1.22
CA ILE A 503 7.29 6.46 1.62
C ILE A 503 7.68 7.49 0.57
N MET A 504 7.83 8.74 1.00
CA MET A 504 8.25 9.84 0.15
C MET A 504 9.54 10.43 0.68
N MET A 505 10.61 10.44 -0.14
CA MET A 505 11.94 10.89 0.25
C MET A 505 12.34 12.18 -0.48
N GLY A 506 12.81 13.19 0.25
CA GLY A 506 13.26 14.45 -0.36
C GLY A 506 12.17 15.12 -1.21
N THR A 507 10.93 15.07 -0.74
CA THR A 507 9.73 15.45 -1.51
C THR A 507 9.68 16.96 -1.78
N PRO A 508 9.66 17.42 -3.05
CA PRO A 508 9.42 18.82 -3.40
C PRO A 508 7.91 19.12 -3.35
N ALA A 509 7.34 19.15 -2.14
CA ALA A 509 5.94 19.44 -1.91
C ALA A 509 5.75 20.29 -0.64
N PRO A 510 4.61 20.99 -0.52
CA PRO A 510 4.26 21.70 0.71
C PRO A 510 4.33 20.79 1.94
N SER A 511 4.80 21.33 3.07
CA SER A 511 4.80 20.65 4.37
C SER A 511 3.56 20.93 5.21
N GLU A 512 2.55 21.58 4.62
CA GLU A 512 1.31 21.97 5.30
C GLU A 512 0.52 20.76 5.81
N SER A 513 0.16 20.76 7.09
CA SER A 513 -0.51 19.65 7.77
C SER A 513 -1.76 19.16 7.07
N ARG A 514 -2.59 20.08 6.57
CA ARG A 514 -3.89 19.80 5.94
C ARG A 514 -3.78 18.97 4.68
N VAL A 515 -2.77 19.29 3.87
CA VAL A 515 -2.45 18.53 2.67
C VAL A 515 -2.10 17.12 3.07
N TRP A 516 -1.22 16.95 4.05
CA TRP A 516 -0.79 15.64 4.53
C TRP A 516 -1.90 14.83 5.23
N LEU A 517 -2.84 15.49 5.92
CA LEU A 517 -4.07 14.86 6.42
C LEU A 517 -4.96 14.36 5.29
N THR A 518 -5.07 15.14 4.21
CA THR A 518 -5.78 14.73 2.99
C THR A 518 -5.11 13.52 2.36
N LEU A 519 -3.77 13.50 2.23
CA LEU A 519 -3.02 12.34 1.76
C LEU A 519 -3.22 11.13 2.68
N LYS A 520 -3.18 11.34 3.99
CA LYS A 520 -3.34 10.26 4.98
C LYS A 520 -4.72 9.63 4.93
N SER A 521 -5.76 10.36 4.52
CA SER A 521 -7.13 9.83 4.39
C SER A 521 -7.25 8.65 3.41
N VAL A 522 -6.40 8.60 2.39
CA VAL A 522 -6.39 7.53 1.37
C VAL A 522 -5.38 6.42 1.67
N VAL A 523 -4.44 6.65 2.60
CA VAL A 523 -3.40 5.71 3.00
C VAL A 523 -3.82 4.96 4.26
N CYS A 524 -4.12 3.67 4.15
CA CYS A 524 -4.58 2.85 5.28
C CYS A 524 -3.47 2.62 6.32
N GLY A 525 -2.28 2.25 5.86
CA GLY A 525 -1.10 1.96 6.67
C GLY A 525 -0.23 3.19 6.91
N ARG A 526 1.08 3.08 6.69
CA ARG A 526 2.04 4.13 7.08
C ARG A 526 2.18 5.18 5.98
N LEU A 527 2.20 6.46 6.35
CA LEU A 527 2.58 7.56 5.44
C LEU A 527 3.83 8.22 6.03
N ILE A 528 4.96 8.07 5.33
CA ILE A 528 6.28 8.43 5.87
C ILE A 528 6.90 9.53 5.03
N ASN A 529 7.16 10.67 5.67
CA ASN A 529 7.96 11.75 5.12
C ASN A 529 9.42 11.56 5.52
N VAL A 530 10.29 11.29 4.55
CA VAL A 530 11.72 11.23 4.74
C VAL A 530 12.33 12.56 4.30
N TYR A 531 12.90 13.29 5.25
CA TYR A 531 13.41 14.65 5.03
C TYR A 531 14.86 14.81 5.50
N SER A 532 15.53 15.82 4.96
CA SER A 532 16.88 16.20 5.37
C SER A 532 17.07 17.72 5.32
N GLU A 533 17.41 18.31 6.47
CA GLU A 533 17.74 19.73 6.58
C GLU A 533 19.06 20.09 5.86
N GLN A 534 19.88 19.08 5.53
CA GLN A 534 21.16 19.25 4.82
C GLN A 534 21.02 19.11 3.30
N ASP A 535 19.79 19.02 2.81
CA ASP A 535 19.53 18.96 1.37
C ASP A 535 19.48 20.38 0.76
N TYR A 536 20.66 20.99 0.67
CA TYR A 536 20.82 22.34 0.12
C TYR A 536 20.41 22.43 -1.35
N ILE A 537 20.50 21.32 -2.10
CA ILE A 537 20.09 21.25 -3.51
C ILE A 537 18.59 21.41 -3.61
N LEU A 538 17.83 20.60 -2.87
CA LEU A 538 16.37 20.71 -2.88
C LEU A 538 15.92 22.10 -2.45
N GLY A 539 16.53 22.67 -1.41
CA GLY A 539 16.23 24.05 -1.00
C GLY A 539 16.52 25.07 -2.10
N PHE A 540 17.67 24.96 -2.79
CA PHE A 540 17.98 25.84 -3.92
C PHE A 540 16.98 25.67 -5.07
N LEU A 541 16.59 24.45 -5.41
CA LEU A 541 15.66 24.20 -6.53
C LEU A 541 14.24 24.67 -6.23
N TYR A 542 13.79 24.50 -4.98
CA TYR A 542 12.44 24.90 -4.56
C TYR A 542 12.31 26.41 -4.28
N ARG A 543 13.40 27.18 -4.38
CA ARG A 543 13.41 28.62 -4.11
C ARG A 543 12.49 29.45 -5.01
N THR A 544 12.21 28.95 -6.22
CA THR A 544 11.31 29.61 -7.19
C THR A 544 9.86 29.17 -7.03
N SER A 545 9.59 28.24 -6.12
CA SER A 545 8.26 27.75 -5.78
C SER A 545 7.70 28.48 -4.55
N ASN A 546 6.43 28.23 -4.23
CA ASN A 546 5.82 28.81 -3.04
C ASN A 546 6.39 28.15 -1.77
N THR A 547 7.27 28.87 -1.07
CA THR A 547 7.94 28.42 0.15
C THR A 547 7.12 28.69 1.42
N HIS A 548 6.01 29.45 1.33
CA HIS A 548 5.21 29.82 2.51
C HIS A 548 4.68 28.62 3.29
N PHE A 549 4.39 27.52 2.60
CA PHE A 549 3.87 26.28 3.20
C PHE A 549 4.98 25.29 3.62
N GLY A 550 6.24 25.74 3.63
CA GLY A 550 7.44 24.93 3.88
C GLY A 550 7.66 23.84 2.82
N VAL A 551 8.70 23.04 3.01
CA VAL A 551 9.12 22.01 2.03
C VAL A 551 9.27 20.66 2.72
N ALA A 552 8.40 19.71 2.40
CA ALA A 552 8.34 18.41 3.05
C ALA A 552 9.67 17.64 3.03
N GLY A 553 10.46 17.75 1.95
CA GLY A 553 11.77 17.13 1.87
C GLY A 553 12.87 17.76 2.74
N LEU A 554 12.64 18.95 3.29
CA LEU A 554 13.60 19.70 4.13
C LEU A 554 13.22 19.74 5.61
N GLN A 555 11.93 19.56 5.94
CA GLN A 555 11.42 19.68 7.30
C GLN A 555 10.40 18.59 7.64
N GLU A 556 10.17 18.40 8.93
CA GLU A 556 9.09 17.53 9.41
C GLU A 556 7.70 18.11 9.12
N ILE A 557 6.74 17.22 8.89
CA ILE A 557 5.32 17.55 8.82
C ILE A 557 4.77 17.63 10.24
N GLN A 558 4.39 18.82 10.68
CA GLN A 558 3.81 19.06 12.01
C GLN A 558 2.28 19.03 11.92
N GLY A 559 1.58 18.73 13.02
CA GLY A 559 0.10 18.84 13.10
C GLY A 559 -0.70 17.88 12.20
N ALA A 560 -0.08 16.79 11.74
CA ALA A 560 -0.74 15.75 10.96
C ALA A 560 -0.54 14.38 11.63
N ASP A 561 -1.45 14.01 12.55
CA ASP A 561 -1.40 12.74 13.25
C ASP A 561 -1.54 11.58 12.26
N GLY A 562 -0.71 10.55 12.44
CA GLY A 562 -0.63 9.41 11.52
C GLY A 562 0.35 9.60 10.34
N VAL A 563 1.03 10.75 10.25
CA VAL A 563 2.19 10.94 9.37
C VAL A 563 3.47 10.72 10.18
N GLU A 564 4.32 9.81 9.71
CA GLU A 564 5.62 9.55 10.34
C GLU A 564 6.69 10.43 9.67
N ASN A 565 7.51 11.09 10.48
CA ASN A 565 8.65 11.86 10.00
C ASN A 565 9.95 11.12 10.30
N TYR A 566 10.78 10.92 9.29
CA TYR A 566 12.11 10.32 9.44
C TYR A 566 13.19 11.24 8.89
N ARG A 567 14.06 11.71 9.79
CA ARG A 567 15.16 12.61 9.45
C ARG A 567 16.40 11.85 9.00
N VAL A 568 16.86 12.10 7.78
CA VAL A 568 18.17 11.64 7.29
C VAL A 568 19.24 12.60 7.79
N ARG A 569 20.22 12.09 8.54
CA ARG A 569 21.28 12.92 9.16
C ARG A 569 22.43 13.29 8.23
N SER A 570 22.66 12.55 7.14
CA SER A 570 23.80 12.78 6.26
C SER A 570 23.49 12.38 4.83
N LEU A 571 23.65 13.35 3.92
CA LEU A 571 23.55 13.16 2.47
C LEU A 571 24.88 13.59 1.83
N PRO A 572 25.85 12.66 1.62
CA PRO A 572 27.20 12.99 1.15
C PRO A 572 27.24 13.76 -0.18
N ARG A 573 26.31 13.45 -1.10
CA ARG A 573 26.14 14.14 -2.40
C ARG A 573 24.88 15.01 -2.43
N GLY A 574 24.35 15.42 -1.27
CA GLY A 574 23.07 16.15 -1.18
C GLY A 574 21.91 15.33 -1.74
N HIS A 575 20.97 15.98 -2.44
CA HIS A 575 19.80 15.35 -3.06
C HIS A 575 20.11 14.10 -3.91
N LEU A 576 21.24 14.07 -4.62
CA LEU A 576 21.61 12.92 -5.45
C LEU A 576 21.90 11.65 -4.63
N SER A 577 22.15 11.77 -3.31
CA SER A 577 22.37 10.61 -2.44
C SER A 577 21.12 9.77 -2.22
N TYR A 578 19.91 10.27 -2.47
CA TYR A 578 18.70 9.45 -2.28
C TYR A 578 18.73 8.17 -3.13
N GLN A 579 19.25 8.23 -4.36
CA GLN A 579 19.35 7.08 -5.26
C GLN A 579 20.15 5.91 -4.65
N SER A 580 21.31 6.20 -4.05
CA SER A 580 22.14 5.15 -3.42
C SER A 580 21.72 4.83 -1.99
N GLN A 581 21.03 5.75 -1.31
CA GLN A 581 20.60 5.56 0.08
C GLN A 581 19.21 4.96 0.24
N VAL A 582 18.43 4.74 -0.83
CA VAL A 582 17.07 4.14 -0.76
C VAL A 582 17.06 2.92 0.17
N GLY A 583 17.96 1.96 -0.04
CA GLY A 583 18.02 0.73 0.77
C GLY A 583 18.34 0.99 2.25
N VAL A 584 19.19 1.97 2.55
CA VAL A 584 19.54 2.37 3.92
C VAL A 584 18.34 3.04 4.61
N VAL A 585 17.66 3.95 3.91
CA VAL A 585 16.46 4.63 4.42
C VAL A 585 15.37 3.61 4.70
N LEU A 586 15.05 2.73 3.74
CA LEU A 586 14.01 1.70 3.92
C LEU A 586 14.31 0.78 5.10
N LYS A 587 15.58 0.40 5.29
CA LYS A 587 16.00 -0.39 6.44
C LYS A 587 15.79 0.36 7.76
N ASN A 588 16.21 1.62 7.84
CA ASN A 588 16.14 2.39 9.08
C ASN A 588 14.70 2.76 9.48
N VAL A 589 13.84 2.97 8.49
CA VAL A 589 12.40 3.20 8.67
C VAL A 589 11.64 1.90 9.02
N GLY A 590 12.33 0.75 8.97
CA GLY A 590 11.76 -0.55 9.29
C GLY A 590 10.74 -1.02 8.24
N TRP A 591 11.00 -0.76 6.95
CA TRP A 591 10.16 -1.28 5.87
C TRP A 591 10.15 -2.82 5.88
N GLU A 592 8.99 -3.42 5.66
CA GLU A 592 8.76 -4.85 5.93
C GLU A 592 9.50 -5.80 4.97
N ASP A 593 9.77 -5.33 3.75
CA ASP A 593 10.28 -6.11 2.62
C ASP A 593 11.58 -5.49 2.06
N VAL A 594 12.64 -5.49 2.88
CA VAL A 594 13.97 -5.02 2.49
C VAL A 594 14.94 -6.19 2.48
N ASN A 595 15.62 -6.39 1.35
CA ASN A 595 16.72 -7.33 1.27
C ASN A 595 17.96 -6.74 1.97
N THR A 596 18.32 -7.31 3.12
CA THR A 596 19.43 -6.80 3.94
C THR A 596 20.81 -7.03 3.31
N ASP A 597 20.92 -7.94 2.35
CA ASP A 597 22.20 -8.33 1.75
C ASP A 597 22.63 -7.34 0.64
N SER A 598 21.68 -6.78 -0.10
CA SER A 598 21.96 -5.77 -1.14
C SER A 598 22.31 -4.39 -0.58
N VAL A 599 21.93 -4.09 0.67
CA VAL A 599 22.24 -2.83 1.35
C VAL A 599 23.73 -2.72 1.75
N ARG A 600 24.48 -3.84 1.76
CA ARG A 600 25.91 -3.87 2.15
C ARG A 600 26.89 -3.51 1.04
N VAL A 601 26.45 -3.44 -0.22
CA VAL A 601 27.34 -3.32 -1.40
C VAL A 601 27.76 -1.87 -1.71
N GLY A 602 27.17 -0.87 -1.04
CA GLY A 602 27.51 0.55 -1.24
C GLY A 602 28.43 1.14 -0.17
N LYS A 603 29.58 0.52 0.10
CA LYS A 603 30.65 1.13 0.91
C LYS A 603 31.81 1.60 0.03
#